data_AF-A0A939FJH2-F1
#
_entry.id   AF-A0A939FJH2-F1
#
_cell.length_a   1.000
_cell.length_b   1.000
_cell.length_c   1.000
_cell.angle_alpha   90.00
_cell.angle_beta   90.00
_cell.angle_gamma   90.00
#
_symmetry.space_group_name_H-M   'P 1'
#
loop_
_entity.id
_entity.type
_entity.pdbx_description
1 polymer ?
#
loop_
_entity_poly.entity_id
_entity_poly.type
_entity_poly.pdbx_seq_one_letter_code
_entity_poly.pdbx_strand_id
1 'polypeptide(L)'
;MSAKKEQSSMPHDPRPQCLYVIGDAFGQRLMDHRGVPPERRVSFEEFRDGTAPHADVVVAVHSGGDEELRDEIDRICAERGTPSVGLQLQPTRIVCGPVVVPGRTACFACHRKRAAQHAGSARHYDIDASLSGLSEGFGPQHLAVASGLVELALTEIASGVTGIGGTVRTFNLVSGAVSAAATVSVNRCPRCGDRFAEERAASAMPVPELLR
;
A
#
# COMPACT_ATOMS: atom_id res chain seq x y z
N MET A 1 52.28 18.52 -6.97
CA MET A 1 51.83 17.63 -5.87
C MET A 1 50.33 17.84 -5.69
N SER A 2 49.51 17.10 -6.43
CA SER A 2 48.04 17.17 -6.35
C SER A 2 47.53 16.01 -5.52
N ALA A 3 46.97 16.30 -4.36
CA ALA A 3 46.28 15.33 -3.53
C ALA A 3 44.94 14.97 -4.20
N LYS A 4 44.85 13.75 -4.72
CA LYS A 4 43.60 13.14 -5.20
C LYS A 4 42.76 12.82 -3.96
N LYS A 5 41.67 13.54 -3.76
CA LYS A 5 40.71 13.27 -2.69
C LYS A 5 39.87 12.06 -3.13
N GLU A 6 40.18 10.89 -2.59
CA GLU A 6 39.34 9.70 -2.73
C GLU A 6 37.98 9.99 -2.08
N GLN A 7 36.95 10.11 -2.92
CA GLN A 7 35.57 10.10 -2.48
C GLN A 7 35.23 8.68 -2.04
N SER A 8 35.23 8.48 -0.72
CA SER A 8 34.71 7.30 -0.05
C SER A 8 33.24 7.09 -0.44
N SER A 9 32.99 6.18 -1.37
CA SER A 9 31.63 5.70 -1.68
C SER A 9 31.12 4.89 -0.48
N MET A 10 30.22 5.49 0.30
CA MET A 10 29.44 4.75 1.29
C MET A 10 28.66 3.62 0.59
N PRO A 11 28.59 2.42 1.17
CA PRO A 11 27.75 1.36 0.63
C PRO A 11 26.28 1.80 0.66
N HIS A 12 25.60 1.74 -0.50
CA HIS A 12 24.18 2.00 -0.61
C HIS A 12 23.44 0.93 0.21
N ASP A 13 22.76 1.32 1.30
CA ASP A 13 21.80 0.40 1.96
C ASP A 13 20.76 0.04 0.89
N PRO A 14 20.59 -1.25 0.53
CA PRO A 14 19.66 -1.66 -0.52
C PRO A 14 18.19 -1.53 -0.08
N ARG A 15 17.93 -1.13 1.17
CA ARG A 15 16.58 -0.96 1.69
C ARG A 15 15.99 0.38 1.24
N PRO A 16 14.76 0.38 0.70
CA PRO A 16 14.10 1.61 0.28
C PRO A 16 13.94 2.55 1.48
N GLN A 17 14.24 3.84 1.27
CA GLN A 17 13.93 4.87 2.24
C GLN A 17 12.41 5.02 2.33
N CYS A 18 11.85 4.62 3.46
CA CYS A 18 10.41 4.64 3.68
C CYS A 18 9.97 5.93 4.37
N LEU A 19 8.82 6.46 3.96
CA LEU A 19 8.05 7.47 4.66
C LEU A 19 6.79 6.82 5.23
N TYR A 20 6.51 7.03 6.51
CA TYR A 20 5.35 6.47 7.20
C TYR A 20 4.33 7.56 7.49
N VAL A 21 3.16 7.46 6.86
CA VAL A 21 2.03 8.36 7.12
C VAL A 21 1.21 7.75 8.25
N ILE A 22 1.21 8.39 9.42
CA ILE A 22 0.64 7.86 10.66
C ILE A 22 -0.74 8.46 10.89
N GLY A 23 -1.76 7.62 11.00
CA GLY A 23 -3.14 8.05 11.27
C GLY A 23 -3.50 8.11 12.76
N ASP A 24 -2.81 7.35 13.63
CA ASP A 24 -3.25 7.19 15.02
C ASP A 24 -2.19 6.57 15.98
N ALA A 25 -2.63 6.26 17.20
CA ALA A 25 -1.81 5.64 18.25
C ALA A 25 -1.25 4.26 17.87
N PHE A 26 -1.95 3.47 17.05
CA PHE A 26 -1.42 2.19 16.58
C PHE A 26 -0.21 2.43 15.67
N GLY A 27 -0.34 3.34 14.70
CA GLY A 27 0.77 3.71 13.84
C GLY A 27 1.96 4.28 14.62
N GLN A 28 1.72 5.16 15.60
CA GLN A 28 2.77 5.70 16.46
C GLN A 28 3.53 4.59 17.21
N ARG A 29 2.81 3.68 17.86
CA ARG A 29 3.40 2.57 18.63
C ARG A 29 4.12 1.57 17.74
N LEU A 30 3.62 1.34 16.52
CA LEU A 30 4.31 0.49 15.55
C LEU A 30 5.65 1.11 15.11
N MET A 31 5.69 2.43 14.87
CA MET A 31 6.93 3.11 14.50
C MET A 31 7.95 3.08 15.63
N ASP A 32 7.51 3.23 16.88
CA ASP A 32 8.36 3.03 18.06
C ASP A 32 8.91 1.61 18.14
N HIS A 33 8.04 0.61 17.97
CA HIS A 33 8.43 -0.81 17.95
C HIS A 33 9.46 -1.12 16.86
N ARG A 34 9.34 -0.48 15.69
CA ARG A 34 10.25 -0.63 14.54
C ARG A 34 11.52 0.22 14.65
N GLY A 35 11.60 1.13 15.63
CA GLY A 35 12.72 2.07 15.74
C GLY A 35 12.81 3.06 14.57
N VAL A 36 11.68 3.36 13.92
CA VAL A 36 11.64 4.32 12.79
C VAL A 36 11.94 5.71 13.34
N PRO A 37 12.87 6.49 12.76
CA PRO A 37 13.23 7.78 13.33
C PRO A 37 12.14 8.84 13.06
N PRO A 38 11.98 9.88 13.92
CA PRO A 38 10.88 10.84 13.83
C PRO A 38 10.73 11.54 12.47
N GLU A 39 11.84 11.85 11.79
CA GLU A 39 11.85 12.51 10.48
C GLU A 39 11.26 11.66 9.34
N ARG A 40 11.05 10.35 9.57
CA ARG A 40 10.39 9.44 8.61
C ARG A 40 8.92 9.21 8.95
N ARG A 41 8.42 9.86 10.00
CA ARG A 41 7.04 9.76 10.48
C ARG A 41 6.36 11.09 10.18
N VAL A 42 5.28 11.08 9.42
CA VAL A 42 4.57 12.31 9.04
C VAL A 42 3.07 12.15 9.21
N SER A 43 2.40 13.29 9.41
CA SER A 43 0.95 13.36 9.31
C SER A 43 0.49 13.27 7.86
N PHE A 44 -0.81 13.05 7.66
CA PHE A 44 -1.39 13.08 6.32
C PHE A 44 -1.29 14.47 5.69
N GLU A 45 -1.48 15.54 6.46
CA GLU A 45 -1.38 16.93 6.00
C GLU A 45 0.03 17.24 5.48
N GLU A 46 1.08 16.88 6.23
CA GLU A 46 2.47 17.06 5.79
C GLU A 46 2.78 16.31 4.49
N PHE A 47 2.25 15.07 4.38
CA PHE A 47 2.40 14.27 3.18
C PHE A 47 1.68 14.88 1.97
N ARG A 48 0.43 15.32 2.16
CA ARG A 48 -0.44 15.91 1.14
C ARG A 48 0.12 17.24 0.63
N ASP A 49 0.51 18.11 1.56
CA ASP A 49 0.99 19.46 1.27
C ASP A 49 2.42 19.45 0.70
N GLY A 50 3.08 18.29 0.67
CA GLY A 50 4.38 18.08 0.04
C GLY A 50 5.56 18.59 0.86
N THR A 51 5.35 18.77 2.18
CA THR A 51 6.40 19.19 3.13
C THR A 51 7.19 18.01 3.70
N ALA A 52 6.68 16.78 3.52
CA ALA A 52 7.37 15.55 3.89
C ALA A 52 8.67 15.33 3.09
N PRO A 53 9.69 14.69 3.70
CA PRO A 53 10.95 14.40 3.01
C PRO A 53 10.74 13.38 1.89
N HIS A 54 11.70 13.37 0.95
CA HIS A 54 11.72 12.38 -0.12
C HIS A 54 11.81 10.94 0.41
N ALA A 55 11.13 10.02 -0.27
CA ALA A 55 11.12 8.60 0.04
C ALA A 55 10.93 7.76 -1.22
N ASP A 56 11.53 6.57 -1.19
CA ASP A 56 11.40 5.54 -2.23
C ASP A 56 10.06 4.81 -2.12
N VAL A 57 9.49 4.74 -0.90
CA VAL A 57 8.21 4.06 -0.62
C VAL A 57 7.42 4.81 0.44
N VAL A 58 6.11 4.91 0.26
CA VAL A 58 5.18 5.46 1.25
C VAL A 58 4.38 4.33 1.91
N VAL A 59 4.37 4.31 3.24
CA VAL A 59 3.61 3.33 4.04
C VAL A 59 2.54 4.07 4.83
N ALA A 60 1.27 3.89 4.46
CA ALA A 60 0.14 4.41 5.23
C ALA A 60 -0.15 3.46 6.40
N VAL A 61 -0.21 3.96 7.63
CA VAL A 61 -0.44 3.14 8.83
C VAL A 61 -1.57 3.73 9.66
N HIS A 62 -2.63 2.96 9.85
CA HIS A 62 -3.75 3.33 10.70
C HIS A 62 -4.46 2.11 11.29
N SER A 63 -5.29 2.33 12.29
CA SER A 63 -6.29 1.43 12.81
C SER A 63 -7.68 1.91 12.36
N GLY A 64 -8.63 0.99 12.31
CA GLY A 64 -9.98 1.29 11.83
C GLY A 64 -10.08 1.47 10.31
N GLY A 65 -11.30 1.53 9.83
CA GLY A 65 -11.75 1.47 8.43
C GLY A 65 -11.54 2.70 7.55
N ASP A 66 -10.44 3.47 7.64
CA ASP A 66 -10.28 4.70 6.83
C ASP A 66 -9.78 4.42 5.39
N GLU A 67 -10.68 3.88 4.57
CA GLU A 67 -10.39 3.61 3.15
C GLU A 67 -10.20 4.87 2.31
N GLU A 68 -10.81 6.00 2.70
CA GLU A 68 -10.73 7.25 1.95
C GLU A 68 -9.35 7.87 2.09
N LEU A 69 -8.83 7.93 3.32
CA LEU A 69 -7.45 8.34 3.58
C LEU A 69 -6.46 7.46 2.81
N ARG A 70 -6.65 6.13 2.85
CA ARG A 70 -5.78 5.21 2.12
C ARG A 70 -5.83 5.43 0.61
N ASP A 71 -7.01 5.68 0.03
CA ASP A 71 -7.18 5.92 -1.40
C ASP A 71 -6.59 7.26 -1.84
N GLU A 72 -6.68 8.28 -0.99
CA GLU A 72 -6.10 9.58 -1.24
C GLU A 72 -4.57 9.55 -1.18
N ILE A 73 -3.99 8.84 -0.21
CA ILE A 73 -2.54 8.59 -0.16
C ILE A 73 -2.09 7.84 -1.43
N ASP A 74 -2.82 6.82 -1.85
CA ASP A 74 -2.53 6.06 -3.08
C ASP A 74 -2.60 6.94 -4.33
N ARG A 75 -3.58 7.85 -4.43
CA ARG A 75 -3.71 8.82 -5.52
C ARG A 75 -2.47 9.72 -5.60
N ILE A 76 -2.08 10.33 -4.48
CA ILE A 76 -0.90 11.21 -4.41
C ILE A 76 0.37 10.43 -4.78
N CYS A 77 0.52 9.21 -4.29
CA CYS A 77 1.65 8.34 -4.65
C CYS A 77 1.67 8.00 -6.14
N ALA A 78 0.52 7.73 -6.75
CA ALA A 78 0.42 7.48 -8.19
C ALA A 78 0.84 8.70 -9.01
N GLU A 79 0.42 9.91 -8.62
CA GLU A 79 0.81 11.18 -9.26
C GLU A 79 2.31 11.46 -9.14
N ARG A 80 2.91 11.09 -8.00
CA ARG A 80 4.36 11.25 -7.75
C ARG A 80 5.21 10.11 -8.31
N GLY A 81 4.59 9.04 -8.84
CA GLY A 81 5.30 7.83 -9.27
C GLY A 81 5.94 7.05 -8.13
N THR A 82 5.51 7.27 -6.89
CA THR A 82 6.08 6.64 -5.68
C THR A 82 5.33 5.36 -5.33
N PRO A 83 6.02 4.22 -5.13
CA PRO A 83 5.41 3.02 -4.56
C PRO A 83 4.73 3.28 -3.21
N SER A 84 3.60 2.60 -2.97
CA SER A 84 2.89 2.69 -1.70
C SER A 84 2.35 1.36 -1.21
N VAL A 85 2.21 1.22 0.11
CA VAL A 85 1.51 0.11 0.75
C VAL A 85 0.73 0.63 1.96
N GLY A 86 -0.45 0.05 2.21
CA GLY A 86 -1.23 0.32 3.41
C GLY A 86 -1.01 -0.75 4.46
N LEU A 87 -1.02 -0.37 5.73
CA LEU A 87 -1.11 -1.26 6.87
C LEU A 87 -2.28 -0.80 7.75
N GLN A 88 -3.21 -1.70 7.97
CA GLN A 88 -4.44 -1.44 8.69
C GLN A 88 -4.67 -2.47 9.79
N LEU A 89 -4.91 -2.00 11.01
CA LEU A 89 -5.47 -2.83 12.08
C LEU A 89 -6.99 -2.72 12.05
N GLN A 90 -7.65 -3.87 11.94
CA GLN A 90 -9.10 -4.03 11.97
C GLN A 90 -9.49 -4.95 13.14
N PRO A 91 -10.77 -5.01 13.56
CA PRO A 91 -11.19 -5.69 14.77
C PRO A 91 -10.74 -7.16 14.86
N THR A 92 -10.72 -7.86 13.72
CA THR A 92 -10.41 -9.30 13.65
C THR A 92 -9.22 -9.62 12.74
N ARG A 93 -8.52 -8.61 12.20
CA ARG A 93 -7.41 -8.84 11.27
C ARG A 93 -6.45 -7.66 11.16
N ILE A 94 -5.21 -7.96 10.78
CA ILE A 94 -4.23 -6.98 10.30
C ILE A 94 -4.11 -7.16 8.79
N VAL A 95 -4.31 -6.10 8.03
CA VAL A 95 -4.24 -6.11 6.57
C VAL A 95 -3.07 -5.25 6.13
N CYS A 96 -2.15 -5.82 5.36
CA CYS A 96 -1.04 -5.10 4.75
C CYS A 96 -1.09 -5.25 3.23
N GLY A 97 -1.36 -4.17 2.53
CA GLY A 97 -1.52 -4.16 1.08
C GLY A 97 -2.59 -3.20 0.59
N PRO A 98 -2.88 -3.23 -0.72
CA PRO A 98 -2.06 -3.88 -1.75
C PRO A 98 -0.68 -3.22 -1.85
N VAL A 99 0.31 -3.98 -2.31
CA VAL A 99 1.57 -3.41 -2.77
C VAL A 99 1.33 -2.68 -4.10
N VAL A 100 1.40 -1.35 -4.07
CA VAL A 100 1.18 -0.50 -5.22
C VAL A 100 2.51 0.02 -5.73
N VAL A 101 2.85 -0.32 -6.97
CA VAL A 101 3.99 0.22 -7.71
C VAL A 101 3.40 0.88 -8.96
N PRO A 102 3.37 2.23 -9.03
CA PRO A 102 2.82 2.96 -10.18
C PRO A 102 3.38 2.43 -11.51
N GLY A 103 2.49 2.24 -12.48
CA GLY A 103 2.83 1.64 -13.78
C GLY A 103 3.02 0.11 -13.77
N ARG A 104 3.27 -0.53 -12.63
CA ARG A 104 3.56 -1.99 -12.57
C ARG A 104 2.48 -2.83 -11.90
N THR A 105 1.83 -2.35 -10.85
CA THR A 105 0.74 -3.09 -10.19
C THR A 105 -0.60 -2.35 -10.23
N ALA A 106 -1.65 -3.02 -9.78
CA ALA A 106 -2.96 -2.41 -9.61
C ALA A 106 -2.93 -1.42 -8.43
N CYS A 107 -3.59 -0.27 -8.60
CA CYS A 107 -3.72 0.74 -7.55
C CYS A 107 -4.74 0.35 -6.47
N PHE A 108 -4.82 1.13 -5.40
CA PHE A 108 -5.76 0.86 -4.31
C PHE A 108 -7.23 0.96 -4.76
N ALA A 109 -7.57 1.87 -5.67
CA ALA A 109 -8.92 1.92 -6.23
C ALA A 109 -9.31 0.64 -7.01
N CYS A 110 -8.33 -0.03 -7.64
CA CYS A 110 -8.58 -1.36 -8.22
C CYS A 110 -8.85 -2.39 -7.14
N HIS A 111 -8.04 -2.41 -6.07
CA HIS A 111 -8.25 -3.29 -4.92
C HIS A 111 -9.65 -3.14 -4.33
N ARG A 112 -10.09 -1.91 -4.03
CA ARG A 112 -11.43 -1.63 -3.48
C ARG A 112 -12.54 -2.18 -4.38
N LYS A 113 -12.44 -1.95 -5.70
CA LYS A 113 -13.42 -2.49 -6.67
C LYS A 113 -13.44 -4.02 -6.70
N ARG A 114 -12.27 -4.68 -6.61
CA ARG A 114 -12.19 -6.15 -6.53
C ARG A 114 -12.73 -6.69 -5.21
N ALA A 115 -12.39 -6.05 -4.09
CA ALA A 115 -12.93 -6.40 -2.79
C ALA A 115 -14.46 -6.30 -2.77
N ALA A 116 -15.03 -5.23 -3.33
CA ALA A 116 -16.48 -5.06 -3.47
C ALA A 116 -17.13 -6.17 -4.33
N GLN A 117 -16.48 -6.65 -5.40
CA GLN A 117 -16.96 -7.78 -6.20
C GLN A 117 -17.01 -9.11 -5.42
N HIS A 118 -16.14 -9.26 -4.41
CA HIS A 118 -16.06 -10.46 -3.58
C HIS A 118 -16.82 -10.36 -2.25
N ALA A 119 -17.30 -9.17 -1.88
CA ALA A 119 -18.01 -8.95 -0.62
C ALA A 119 -19.36 -9.72 -0.52
N GLY A 120 -19.89 -10.20 -1.65
CA GLY A 120 -21.17 -10.89 -1.72
C GLY A 120 -22.36 -9.97 -1.43
N SER A 121 -23.57 -10.39 -1.82
CA SER A 121 -24.82 -9.64 -1.55
C SER A 121 -25.33 -9.79 -0.11
N ALA A 122 -24.53 -10.35 0.80
CA ALA A 122 -24.99 -10.80 2.11
C ALA A 122 -24.10 -10.25 3.24
N ARG A 123 -24.38 -9.03 3.67
CA ARG A 123 -24.12 -8.59 5.04
C ARG A 123 -25.35 -7.88 5.56
N HIS A 124 -26.21 -8.61 6.27
CA HIS A 124 -27.35 -8.01 6.99
C HIS A 124 -26.90 -6.98 8.04
N TYR A 125 -25.62 -6.99 8.42
CA TYR A 125 -24.94 -5.99 9.22
C TYR A 125 -23.57 -5.68 8.61
N ASP A 126 -23.34 -4.43 8.25
CA ASP A 126 -22.00 -3.96 7.89
C ASP A 126 -21.21 -3.69 9.18
N ILE A 127 -20.60 -4.75 9.71
CA ILE A 127 -19.76 -4.71 10.91
C ILE A 127 -18.56 -3.78 10.69
N ASP A 128 -18.01 -3.76 9.47
CA ASP A 128 -16.84 -2.93 9.14
C ASP A 128 -17.22 -1.44 9.17
N ALA A 129 -18.38 -1.06 8.61
CA ALA A 129 -18.92 0.30 8.74
C ALA A 129 -19.30 0.64 10.18
N SER A 130 -19.89 -0.30 10.92
CA SER A 130 -20.31 -0.09 12.32
C SER A 130 -19.14 0.12 13.27
N LEU A 131 -17.94 -0.34 12.91
CA LEU A 131 -16.71 -0.21 13.69
C LEU A 131 -15.76 0.86 13.10
N SER A 132 -16.15 1.53 12.02
CA SER A 132 -15.38 2.64 11.44
C SER A 132 -15.26 3.80 12.45
N GLY A 133 -14.05 4.32 12.63
CA GLY A 133 -13.77 5.42 13.57
C GLY A 133 -13.59 5.01 15.04
N LEU A 134 -13.74 3.73 15.40
CA LEU A 134 -13.38 3.24 16.74
C LEU A 134 -11.89 2.90 16.81
N SER A 135 -11.22 3.33 17.87
CA SER A 135 -9.82 2.96 18.11
C SER A 135 -9.74 1.49 18.53
N GLU A 136 -8.96 0.70 17.79
CA GLU A 136 -8.76 -0.71 18.11
C GLU A 136 -7.80 -0.90 19.30
N GLY A 137 -8.13 -1.83 20.17
CA GLY A 137 -7.19 -2.27 21.21
C GLY A 137 -6.08 -3.13 20.61
N PHE A 138 -4.82 -2.81 20.88
CA PHE A 138 -3.69 -3.59 20.40
C PHE A 138 -2.67 -3.94 21.48
N GLY A 139 -2.06 -5.12 21.33
CA GLY A 139 -0.97 -5.60 22.19
C GLY A 139 0.38 -5.69 21.43
N PRO A 140 1.48 -5.94 22.15
CA PRO A 140 2.82 -6.08 21.54
C PRO A 140 2.88 -7.11 20.41
N GLN A 141 2.13 -8.21 20.53
CA GLN A 141 2.05 -9.24 19.49
C GLN A 141 1.46 -8.72 18.16
N HIS A 142 0.52 -7.77 18.21
CA HIS A 142 -0.03 -7.16 16.99
C HIS A 142 1.01 -6.29 16.30
N LEU A 143 1.83 -5.56 17.06
CA LEU A 143 2.93 -4.74 16.53
C LEU A 143 3.99 -5.61 15.84
N ALA A 144 4.34 -6.75 16.44
CA ALA A 144 5.30 -7.69 15.86
C ALA A 144 4.80 -8.27 14.52
N VAL A 145 3.54 -8.71 14.48
CA VAL A 145 2.93 -9.22 13.24
C VAL A 145 2.85 -8.12 12.18
N ALA A 146 2.34 -6.94 12.54
CA ALA A 146 2.24 -5.81 11.63
C ALA A 146 3.61 -5.40 11.05
N SER A 147 4.66 -5.39 11.89
CA SER A 147 6.03 -5.14 11.47
C SER A 147 6.51 -6.16 10.44
N GLY A 148 6.29 -7.46 10.71
CA GLY A 148 6.64 -8.52 9.77
C GLY A 148 5.89 -8.43 8.43
N LEU A 149 4.61 -8.05 8.45
CA LEU A 149 3.84 -7.84 7.22
C LEU A 149 4.37 -6.66 6.39
N VAL A 150 4.77 -5.55 7.06
CA VAL A 150 5.41 -4.41 6.39
C VAL A 150 6.75 -4.83 5.77
N GLU A 151 7.60 -5.58 6.48
CA GLU A 151 8.85 -6.09 5.92
C GLU A 151 8.64 -6.94 4.66
N LEU A 152 7.63 -7.83 4.67
CA LEU A 152 7.30 -8.63 3.50
C LEU A 152 6.85 -7.78 2.31
N ALA A 153 6.06 -6.74 2.56
CA ALA A 153 5.63 -5.80 1.51
C ALA A 153 6.79 -4.97 0.96
N LEU A 154 7.67 -4.47 1.83
CA LEU A 154 8.86 -3.71 1.41
C LEU A 154 9.84 -4.59 0.62
N THR A 155 10.00 -5.85 1.03
CA THR A 155 10.80 -6.84 0.30
C THR A 155 10.22 -7.08 -1.09
N GLU A 156 8.90 -7.23 -1.22
CA GLU A 156 8.23 -7.39 -2.52
C GLU A 156 8.44 -6.17 -3.44
N ILE A 157 8.45 -4.96 -2.90
CA ILE A 157 8.77 -3.74 -3.66
C ILE A 157 10.23 -3.78 -4.12
N ALA A 158 11.16 -4.06 -3.20
CA ALA A 158 12.60 -4.05 -3.47
C ALA A 158 13.04 -5.17 -4.44
N SER A 159 12.47 -6.38 -4.32
CA SER A 159 12.74 -7.49 -5.24
C SER A 159 12.04 -7.35 -6.59
N GLY A 160 11.11 -6.39 -6.70
CA GLY A 160 10.16 -6.30 -7.79
C GLY A 160 8.99 -7.26 -7.61
N VAL A 161 7.81 -6.78 -8.01
CA VAL A 161 6.56 -7.54 -7.90
C VAL A 161 6.53 -8.65 -8.93
N THR A 162 6.30 -9.87 -8.47
CA THR A 162 6.16 -11.08 -9.30
C THR A 162 4.69 -11.50 -9.42
N GLY A 163 4.30 -12.08 -10.55
CA GLY A 163 2.93 -12.57 -10.77
C GLY A 163 1.99 -11.53 -11.36
N ILE A 164 0.68 -11.69 -11.12
CA ILE A 164 -0.38 -10.92 -11.81
C ILE A 164 -0.69 -9.56 -11.17
N GLY A 165 -0.07 -9.22 -10.04
CA GLY A 165 -0.28 -7.95 -9.34
C GLY A 165 0.33 -7.93 -7.94
N GLY A 166 0.32 -6.76 -7.31
CA GLY A 166 0.86 -6.59 -5.95
C GLY A 166 -0.04 -7.24 -4.91
N THR A 167 0.57 -7.77 -3.85
CA THR A 167 -0.15 -8.60 -2.89
C THR A 167 -0.79 -7.81 -1.76
N VAL A 168 -1.90 -8.36 -1.24
CA VAL A 168 -2.52 -8.01 0.03
C VAL A 168 -2.32 -9.18 0.97
N ARG A 169 -1.66 -8.95 2.09
CA ARG A 169 -1.43 -9.94 3.14
C ARG A 169 -2.38 -9.67 4.29
N THR A 170 -3.04 -10.70 4.77
CA THR A 170 -3.97 -10.61 5.91
C THR A 170 -3.52 -11.57 6.99
N PHE A 171 -3.41 -11.07 8.21
CA PHE A 171 -3.32 -11.90 9.40
C PHE A 171 -4.67 -11.86 10.13
N ASN A 172 -5.31 -13.02 10.30
CA ASN A 172 -6.54 -13.13 11.06
C ASN A 172 -6.22 -13.20 12.56
N LEU A 173 -6.67 -12.22 13.33
CA LEU A 173 -6.41 -12.12 14.78
C LEU A 173 -7.15 -13.19 15.60
N VAL A 174 -8.20 -13.79 15.05
CA VAL A 174 -9.00 -14.83 15.73
C VAL A 174 -8.42 -16.21 15.46
N SER A 175 -8.14 -16.55 14.20
CA SER A 175 -7.67 -17.89 13.82
C SER A 175 -6.14 -18.02 13.76
N GLY A 176 -5.41 -16.92 13.77
CA GLY A 176 -3.95 -16.89 13.55
C GLY A 176 -3.54 -17.19 12.10
N ALA A 177 -4.50 -17.34 11.18
CA ALA A 177 -4.21 -17.65 9.79
C ALA A 177 -3.57 -16.46 9.06
N VAL A 178 -2.55 -16.74 8.25
CA VAL A 178 -1.96 -15.78 7.32
C VAL A 178 -2.43 -16.14 5.91
N SER A 179 -2.91 -15.15 5.16
CA SER A 179 -3.24 -15.29 3.74
C SER A 179 -2.59 -14.19 2.91
N ALA A 180 -2.37 -14.47 1.64
CA ALA A 180 -1.89 -13.51 0.66
C ALA A 180 -2.71 -13.63 -0.63
N ALA A 181 -3.15 -12.51 -1.18
CA ALA A 181 -3.91 -12.45 -2.42
C ALA A 181 -3.34 -11.37 -3.34
N ALA A 182 -3.16 -11.67 -4.62
CA ALA A 182 -2.72 -10.70 -5.61
C ALA A 182 -3.89 -9.80 -6.04
N THR A 183 -3.66 -8.49 -6.09
CA THR A 183 -4.64 -7.53 -6.61
C THR A 183 -4.45 -7.33 -8.10
N VAL A 184 -5.49 -7.67 -8.88
CA VAL A 184 -5.51 -7.45 -10.33
C VAL A 184 -6.22 -6.15 -10.69
N SER A 185 -5.71 -5.46 -11.71
CA SER A 185 -6.31 -4.21 -12.19
C SER A 185 -7.73 -4.43 -12.73
N VAL A 186 -8.57 -3.42 -12.56
CA VAL A 186 -9.86 -3.36 -13.25
C VAL A 186 -9.68 -2.75 -14.64
N ASN A 187 -10.58 -3.09 -15.57
CA ASN A 187 -10.58 -2.51 -16.90
C ASN A 187 -10.80 -0.98 -16.83
N ARG A 188 -10.02 -0.21 -17.60
CA ARG A 188 -10.11 1.27 -17.70
C ARG A 188 -10.13 1.96 -16.33
N CYS A 189 -9.29 1.53 -15.40
CA CYS A 189 -9.09 2.27 -14.16
C CYS A 189 -8.61 3.70 -14.48
N PRO A 190 -9.24 4.77 -13.99
CA PRO A 190 -8.81 6.14 -14.29
C PRO A 190 -7.45 6.49 -13.66
N ARG A 191 -6.99 5.74 -12.66
CA ARG A 191 -5.71 5.98 -11.97
C ARG A 191 -4.54 5.22 -12.59
N CYS A 192 -4.72 3.92 -12.87
CA CYS A 192 -3.64 3.06 -13.33
C CYS A 192 -3.90 2.41 -14.70
N GLY A 193 -4.97 2.82 -15.41
CA GLY A 193 -5.38 2.20 -16.67
C GLY A 193 -4.53 2.61 -17.85
N ASP A 194 -3.87 3.77 -17.81
CA ASP A 194 -3.10 4.29 -18.94
C ASP A 194 -1.86 3.46 -19.25
N ARG A 195 -1.36 2.70 -18.27
CA ARG A 195 -0.28 1.72 -18.48
C ARG A 195 -0.61 0.62 -19.48
N PHE A 196 -1.89 0.47 -19.85
CA PHE A 196 -2.36 -0.49 -20.85
C PHE A 196 -2.89 0.20 -22.13
N ALA A 197 -2.59 1.48 -22.35
CA ALA A 197 -3.15 2.24 -23.46
C ALA A 197 -2.70 1.69 -24.82
N GLU A 198 -1.42 1.30 -24.92
CA GLU A 198 -0.83 0.75 -26.14
C GLU A 198 -1.42 -0.63 -26.46
N GLU A 199 -1.48 -1.56 -25.50
CA GLU A 199 -2.05 -2.89 -25.74
C GLU A 199 -3.55 -2.83 -26.06
N ARG A 200 -4.28 -1.85 -25.49
CA ARG A 200 -5.68 -1.61 -25.86
C ARG A 200 -5.82 -1.12 -27.29
N ALA A 201 -4.97 -0.20 -27.72
CA ALA A 201 -4.98 0.29 -29.10
C ALA A 201 -4.67 -0.85 -30.09
N ALA A 202 -3.71 -1.73 -29.73
CA ALA A 202 -3.36 -2.90 -30.54
C ALA A 202 -4.45 -3.99 -30.55
N SER A 203 -5.21 -4.14 -29.45
CA SER A 203 -6.26 -5.18 -29.33
C SER A 203 -7.64 -4.71 -29.80
N ALA A 204 -7.82 -3.42 -30.06
CA ALA A 204 -9.06 -2.88 -30.59
C ALA A 204 -9.20 -3.26 -32.07
N MET A 205 -9.98 -4.30 -32.35
CA MET A 205 -10.42 -4.54 -33.73
C MET A 205 -11.33 -3.39 -34.17
N PRO A 206 -11.18 -2.86 -35.39
CA PRO A 206 -12.12 -1.91 -35.93
C PRO A 206 -13.52 -2.53 -35.99
N VAL A 207 -14.53 -1.82 -35.47
CA VAL A 207 -15.95 -2.24 -35.42
C VAL A 207 -16.49 -2.83 -36.75
N PRO A 208 -16.07 -2.36 -37.95
CA PRO A 208 -16.46 -2.97 -39.23
C PRO A 208 -16.12 -4.47 -39.41
N GLU A 209 -15.12 -5.01 -38.69
CA GLU A 209 -14.70 -6.42 -38.80
C GLU A 209 -15.43 -7.35 -37.82
N LEU A 210 -16.08 -6.82 -36.77
CA LEU A 210 -16.87 -7.59 -35.80
C LEU A 210 -18.27 -7.97 -36.31
N LEU A 211 -18.69 -7.41 -37.44
CA LEU A 211 -20.02 -7.60 -38.04
C LEU A 211 -19.98 -8.46 -39.32
N ARG A 212 -18.85 -9.10 -39.63
CA ARG A 212 -18.71 -10.11 -40.69
C ARG A 212 -18.68 -11.50 -40.08
#